data_AF-A0A2K3QHP7-F1
#
_entry.id   AF-A0A2K3QHP7-F1
#
_cell.length_a   1.000
_cell.length_b   1.000
_cell.length_c   1.000
_cell.angle_alpha   90.00
_cell.angle_beta   90.00
_cell.angle_gamma   90.00
#
_symmetry.space_group_name_H-M   'P 1'
#
loop_
_entity.id
_entity.type
_entity.pdbx_description
1 polymer ?
#
loop_
_entity_poly.entity_id
_entity_poly.type
_entity_poly.pdbx_seq_one_letter_code
_entity_poly.pdbx_strand_id
1 'polypeptide(L)'
;MSGLPILVNWDDNYSAMAHRLAVIEAPEGWSVDPGDLKLDFYWGADGDGTVAANKVGLTSPQGLMIVDADDGGDAYVFTASGGKVYLWNMLTSEVYEYTDPADLNGILAQMKMPLGRGKLESKLLQDVT
;
A
#
# COMPACT_ATOMS: atom_id res chain seq x y z
N MET A 1 -29.78 -21.07 -22.34
CA MET A 1 -28.86 -19.90 -22.35
C MET A 1 -27.85 -20.17 -21.25
N SER A 2 -26.68 -20.71 -21.60
CA SER A 2 -25.59 -20.93 -20.66
C SER A 2 -24.75 -19.65 -20.65
N GLY A 3 -24.74 -18.95 -19.52
CA GLY A 3 -23.78 -17.86 -19.29
C GLY A 3 -22.40 -18.49 -19.17
N LEU A 4 -21.46 -18.02 -20.00
CA LEU A 4 -20.07 -18.39 -19.89
C LEU A 4 -19.52 -17.85 -18.55
N PRO A 5 -18.74 -18.63 -17.80
CA PRO A 5 -18.05 -18.11 -16.63
C PRO A 5 -17.05 -17.04 -17.08
N ILE A 6 -17.03 -15.90 -16.39
CA ILE A 6 -16.01 -14.86 -16.56
C ILE A 6 -14.68 -15.51 -16.21
N LEU A 7 -13.87 -15.81 -17.22
CA LEU A 7 -12.47 -16.20 -17.01
C LEU A 7 -11.74 -14.95 -16.52
N VAL A 8 -11.39 -14.92 -15.23
CA VAL A 8 -10.44 -13.94 -14.70
C VAL A 8 -9.10 -14.23 -15.36
N ASN A 9 -8.64 -13.32 -16.22
CA ASN A 9 -7.35 -13.48 -16.89
C ASN A 9 -6.24 -13.07 -15.92
N TRP A 10 -5.59 -14.07 -15.33
CA TRP A 10 -4.54 -13.87 -14.31
C TRP A 10 -3.34 -13.09 -14.87
N ASP A 11 -3.02 -13.27 -16.16
CA ASP A 11 -1.86 -12.64 -16.81
C ASP A 11 -2.03 -11.12 -16.97
N ASP A 12 -3.25 -10.65 -17.29
CA ASP A 12 -3.52 -9.23 -17.50
C ASP A 12 -3.49 -8.43 -16.19
N ASN A 13 -4.04 -9.01 -15.11
CA ASN A 13 -4.04 -8.39 -13.79
C ASN A 13 -2.63 -8.33 -13.20
N TYR A 14 -1.83 -9.39 -13.38
CA TYR A 14 -0.43 -9.39 -12.97
C TYR A 14 0.39 -8.38 -13.76
N SER A 15 0.16 -8.26 -15.07
CA SER A 15 0.85 -7.28 -15.92
C SER A 15 0.53 -5.82 -15.52
N ALA A 16 -0.73 -5.50 -15.25
CA ALA A 16 -1.14 -4.16 -14.81
C ALA A 16 -0.56 -3.79 -13.44
N MET A 17 -0.55 -4.74 -12.49
CA MET A 17 0.05 -4.57 -11.18
C MET A 17 1.57 -4.40 -11.26
N ALA A 18 2.26 -5.26 -12.01
CA ALA A 18 3.69 -5.18 -12.23
C ALA A 18 4.07 -3.85 -12.91
N HIS A 19 3.27 -3.38 -13.88
CA HIS A 19 3.50 -2.09 -14.53
C HIS A 19 3.33 -0.91 -13.56
N ARG A 20 2.35 -0.97 -12.65
CA ARG A 20 2.16 0.07 -11.62
C ARG A 20 3.32 0.12 -10.64
N LEU A 21 3.79 -1.04 -10.18
CA LEU A 21 4.87 -1.13 -9.20
C LEU A 21 6.25 -0.84 -9.80
N ALA A 22 6.48 -1.20 -11.06
CA ALA A 22 7.75 -0.99 -11.76
C ALA A 22 8.17 0.49 -11.89
N VAL A 23 7.23 1.42 -11.68
CA VAL A 23 7.51 2.87 -11.69
C VAL A 23 7.88 3.39 -10.30
N ILE A 24 7.64 2.62 -9.25
CA ILE A 24 7.96 3.00 -7.87
C ILE A 24 9.43 2.68 -7.62
N GLU A 25 10.23 3.72 -7.56
CA GLU A 25 11.57 3.62 -7.01
C GLU A 25 11.48 3.70 -5.47
N ALA A 26 11.56 2.55 -4.81
CA ALA A 26 11.49 2.43 -3.35
C ALA A 26 12.62 3.23 -2.66
N PRO A 27 12.34 3.90 -1.52
CA PRO A 27 13.39 4.44 -0.66
C PRO A 27 14.26 3.34 -0.05
N GLU A 28 15.42 3.70 0.49
CA GLU A 28 16.26 2.76 1.25
C GLU A 28 15.46 2.15 2.41
N GLY A 29 15.56 0.83 2.56
CA GLY A 29 14.81 0.03 3.54
C GLY A 29 13.34 -0.21 3.21
N TRP A 30 12.93 0.02 1.97
CA TRP A 30 11.61 -0.34 1.45
C TRP A 30 11.75 -1.23 0.22
N SER A 31 10.83 -2.17 0.07
CA SER A 31 10.75 -3.08 -1.06
C SER A 31 9.47 -2.89 -1.86
N VAL A 32 9.61 -3.00 -3.18
CA VAL A 32 8.52 -3.13 -4.16
C VAL A 32 8.54 -4.50 -4.84
N ASP A 33 9.44 -5.39 -4.41
CA ASP A 33 9.58 -6.69 -5.01
C ASP A 33 8.32 -7.53 -4.73
N PRO A 34 7.69 -8.14 -5.76
CA PRO A 34 6.46 -8.91 -5.58
C PRO A 34 6.59 -10.04 -4.54
N GLY A 35 7.81 -10.56 -4.36
CA GLY A 35 8.13 -11.56 -3.35
C GLY A 35 7.97 -11.06 -1.91
N ASP A 36 8.24 -9.78 -1.65
CA ASP A 36 8.21 -9.17 -0.31
C ASP A 36 6.85 -8.55 -0.02
N LEU A 37 6.20 -7.99 -1.06
CA LEU A 37 4.91 -7.35 -0.94
C LEU A 37 3.80 -8.29 -0.44
N LYS A 38 3.93 -9.61 -0.68
CA LYS A 38 2.97 -10.66 -0.30
C LYS A 38 1.51 -10.20 -0.49
N LEU A 39 1.20 -9.67 -1.67
CA LEU A 39 -0.05 -8.93 -1.91
C LEU A 39 -1.30 -9.75 -1.58
N ASP A 40 -1.35 -11.02 -1.97
CA ASP A 40 -2.50 -11.88 -1.67
C ASP A 40 -2.68 -12.14 -0.17
N PHE A 41 -1.58 -12.15 0.60
CA PHE A 41 -1.61 -12.37 2.05
C PHE A 41 -2.14 -11.14 2.79
N TYR A 42 -1.64 -9.94 2.48
CA TYR A 42 -2.02 -8.71 3.18
C TYR A 42 -3.28 -8.04 2.64
N TRP A 43 -3.47 -8.11 1.32
CA TRP A 43 -4.52 -7.38 0.59
C TRP A 43 -5.56 -8.29 -0.08
N GLY A 44 -5.51 -9.59 0.21
CA GLY A 44 -6.61 -10.51 -0.09
C GLY A 44 -7.90 -10.14 0.64
N ALA A 45 -8.99 -10.87 0.35
CA ALA A 45 -10.33 -10.57 0.89
C ALA A 45 -10.37 -10.46 2.42
N ASP A 46 -9.64 -11.33 3.11
CA ASP A 46 -9.54 -11.39 4.58
C ASP A 46 -8.13 -11.03 5.08
N GLY A 47 -7.30 -10.42 4.23
CA GLY A 47 -5.94 -10.04 4.60
C GLY A 47 -5.93 -8.93 5.65
N ASP A 48 -4.95 -8.96 6.56
CA ASP A 48 -4.89 -8.03 7.69
C ASP A 48 -4.87 -6.56 7.26
N GLY A 49 -4.22 -6.26 6.12
CA GLY A 49 -4.20 -4.91 5.53
C GLY A 49 -5.58 -4.52 5.00
N THR A 50 -6.29 -5.43 4.35
CA THR A 50 -7.68 -5.23 3.93
C THR A 50 -8.59 -4.98 5.12
N VAL A 51 -8.45 -5.76 6.20
CA VAL A 51 -9.22 -5.58 7.44
C VAL A 51 -8.94 -4.21 8.06
N ALA A 52 -7.67 -3.81 8.16
CA ALA A 52 -7.29 -2.50 8.69
C ALA A 52 -7.85 -1.33 7.85
N ALA A 53 -7.74 -1.42 6.52
CA ALA A 53 -8.29 -0.40 5.62
C ALA A 53 -9.82 -0.29 5.73
N ASN A 54 -10.53 -1.43 5.77
CA ASN A 54 -11.98 -1.45 5.88
C ASN A 54 -12.48 -0.87 7.21
N LYS A 55 -11.78 -1.11 8.33
CA LYS A 55 -12.13 -0.55 9.65
C LYS A 55 -12.22 0.97 9.64
N VAL A 56 -11.39 1.64 8.84
CA VAL A 56 -11.36 3.11 8.70
C VAL A 56 -12.15 3.61 7.48
N GLY A 57 -12.97 2.75 6.87
CA GLY A 57 -13.88 3.09 5.78
C GLY A 57 -13.24 3.19 4.39
N LEU A 58 -12.00 2.73 4.23
CA LEU A 58 -11.35 2.65 2.92
C LEU A 58 -11.81 1.39 2.19
N THR A 59 -11.87 1.47 0.86
CA THR A 59 -12.27 0.35 -0.01
C THR A 59 -11.27 0.16 -1.14
N SER A 60 -11.22 -1.04 -1.69
CA SER A 60 -10.30 -1.41 -2.78
C SER A 60 -8.83 -1.07 -2.48
N PRO A 61 -8.29 -1.47 -1.31
CA PRO A 61 -6.91 -1.17 -0.96
C PRO A 61 -5.94 -1.91 -1.87
N GLN A 62 -4.82 -1.27 -2.19
CA GLN A 62 -3.82 -1.77 -3.12
C GLN A 62 -2.43 -1.44 -2.59
N GLY A 63 -1.68 -2.46 -2.21
CA GLY A 63 -0.30 -2.34 -1.76
C GLY A 63 0.62 -1.71 -2.81
N LEU A 64 1.54 -0.87 -2.34
CA LEU A 64 2.56 -0.20 -3.16
C LEU A 64 3.98 -0.61 -2.75
N MET A 65 4.32 -0.51 -1.45
CA MET A 65 5.64 -0.88 -0.93
C MET A 65 5.55 -1.26 0.54
N ILE A 66 6.45 -2.12 0.98
CA ILE A 66 6.55 -2.61 2.36
C ILE A 66 7.96 -2.29 2.89
N VAL A 67 8.10 -2.09 4.20
CA VAL A 67 9.44 -2.02 4.81
C VAL A 67 10.15 -3.36 4.58
N ASP A 68 11.43 -3.31 4.22
CA ASP A 68 12.24 -4.51 4.04
C ASP A 68 12.31 -5.30 5.35
N ALA A 69 12.13 -6.62 5.27
CA ALA A 69 12.17 -7.51 6.42
C ALA A 69 13.54 -7.46 7.13
N ASP A 70 14.62 -7.20 6.40
CA ASP A 70 15.97 -7.08 6.96
C ASP A 70 16.16 -5.79 7.78
N ASP A 71 15.35 -4.76 7.54
CA ASP A 71 15.38 -3.48 8.26
C ASP A 71 14.38 -3.42 9.43
N GLY A 72 13.68 -4.53 9.70
CA GLY A 72 12.97 -4.78 10.95
C GLY A 72 11.77 -3.88 11.24
N GLY A 73 11.25 -3.18 10.22
CA GLY A 73 10.02 -2.40 10.34
C GLY A 73 8.80 -3.14 9.80
N ASP A 74 7.65 -2.83 10.38
CA ASP A 74 6.36 -3.45 10.10
C ASP A 74 5.38 -2.39 9.60
N ALA A 75 5.60 -1.92 8.37
CA ALA A 75 4.75 -0.90 7.75
C ALA A 75 4.57 -1.12 6.24
N TYR A 76 3.39 -0.73 5.76
CA TYR A 76 2.97 -0.91 4.37
C TYR A 76 2.40 0.39 3.81
N VAL A 77 2.94 0.89 2.71
CA VAL A 77 2.34 2.00 1.95
C VAL A 77 1.39 1.45 0.90
N PHE A 78 0.18 1.99 0.86
CA PHE A 78 -0.89 1.52 -0.03
C PHE A 78 -1.75 2.67 -0.53
N THR A 79 -2.59 2.38 -1.52
CA THR A 79 -3.65 3.29 -2.00
C THR A 79 -5.01 2.65 -1.81
N ALA A 80 -6.07 3.45 -1.83
CA ALA A 80 -7.45 2.98 -1.80
C ALA A 80 -8.28 3.70 -2.87
N SER A 81 -9.57 3.38 -2.96
CA SER A 81 -10.53 4.13 -3.78
C SER A 81 -10.40 5.64 -3.53
N GLY A 82 -10.22 6.41 -4.61
CA GLY A 82 -9.96 7.86 -4.54
C GLY A 82 -8.49 8.26 -4.71
N GLY A 83 -7.56 7.30 -4.77
CA GLY A 83 -6.18 7.52 -5.22
C GLY A 83 -5.27 8.22 -4.19
N LYS A 84 -5.72 8.38 -2.95
CA LYS A 84 -4.89 8.85 -1.84
C LYS A 84 -3.90 7.77 -1.39
N VAL A 85 -2.82 8.22 -0.76
CA VAL A 85 -1.75 7.36 -0.25
C VAL A 85 -1.84 7.25 1.26
N TYR A 86 -1.65 6.03 1.76
CA TYR A 86 -1.80 5.68 3.16
C TYR A 86 -0.61 4.86 3.64
N LEU A 87 -0.38 4.89 4.94
CA LEU A 87 0.54 4.02 5.66
C LEU A 87 -0.27 3.16 6.61
N TRP A 88 -0.14 1.84 6.50
CA TRP A 88 -0.62 0.89 7.49
C TRP A 88 0.55 0.52 8.40
N ASN A 89 0.41 0.81 9.70
CA ASN A 89 1.30 0.29 10.73
C ASN A 89 0.83 -1.12 11.10
N MET A 90 1.64 -2.12 10.77
CA MET A 90 1.25 -3.52 10.90
C MET A 90 1.30 -4.01 12.35
N LEU A 91 2.09 -3.35 13.22
CA LEU A 91 2.14 -3.64 14.65
C LEU A 91 0.87 -3.20 15.38
N THR A 92 0.38 -2.00 15.09
CA THR A 92 -0.79 -1.42 15.79
C THR A 92 -2.09 -1.58 15.03
N SER A 93 -2.02 -2.05 13.78
CA SER A 93 -3.12 -2.06 12.81
C SER A 93 -3.71 -0.67 12.52
N GLU A 94 -2.98 0.40 12.84
CA GLU A 94 -3.40 1.77 12.59
C GLU A 94 -3.17 2.16 11.13
N VAL A 95 -4.10 2.96 10.58
CA VAL A 95 -4.01 3.49 9.22
C VAL A 95 -3.86 5.01 9.27
N TYR A 96 -2.83 5.50 8.58
CA TYR A 96 -2.52 6.91 8.47
C TYR A 96 -2.72 7.37 7.02
N GLU A 97 -3.40 8.50 6.80
CA GLU A 97 -3.45 9.17 5.50
C GLU A 97 -2.30 10.18 5.43
N TYR A 98 -1.50 10.14 4.37
CA TYR A 98 -0.52 11.19 4.10
C TYR A 98 -1.24 12.47 3.64
N THR A 99 -0.92 13.59 4.28
CA THR A 99 -1.59 14.87 4.04
C THR A 99 -0.68 15.94 3.44
N ASP A 100 0.62 15.85 3.66
CA ASP A 100 1.61 16.75 3.05
C ASP A 100 3.01 16.10 2.99
N PRO A 101 3.56 15.86 1.80
CA PRO A 101 2.86 15.76 0.51
C PRO A 101 1.80 14.64 0.52
N ALA A 102 0.73 14.81 -0.26
CA ALA A 102 -0.38 13.85 -0.33
C ALA A 102 -0.29 12.91 -1.55
N ASP A 103 0.56 13.21 -2.53
CA ASP A 103 0.80 12.38 -3.71
C ASP A 103 2.03 11.47 -3.54
N LEU A 104 2.02 10.31 -4.21
CA LEU A 104 3.06 9.30 -4.07
C LEU A 104 4.46 9.83 -4.42
N ASN A 105 4.59 10.64 -5.47
CA ASN A 105 5.89 11.15 -5.91
C ASN A 105 6.49 12.10 -4.88
N GLY A 106 5.67 13.02 -4.34
CA GLY A 106 6.06 13.89 -3.25
C GLY A 106 6.48 13.09 -2.01
N ILE A 107 5.71 12.07 -1.62
CA ILE A 107 6.00 11.23 -0.46
C ILE A 107 7.35 10.51 -0.64
N LEU A 108 7.55 9.85 -1.78
CA LEU A 108 8.80 9.16 -2.10
C LEU A 108 10.00 10.11 -2.11
N ALA A 109 9.82 11.33 -2.65
CA ALA A 109 10.89 12.34 -2.66
C ALA A 109 11.30 12.75 -1.23
N GLN A 110 10.36 12.82 -0.28
CA GLN A 110 10.67 13.11 1.12
C GLN A 110 11.31 11.91 1.82
N MET A 111 10.83 10.69 1.58
CA MET A 111 11.40 9.47 2.18
C MET A 111 12.83 9.17 1.72
N LYS A 112 13.19 9.55 0.49
CA LYS A 112 14.55 9.41 -0.06
C LYS A 112 15.54 10.44 0.47
N MET A 113 15.09 11.44 1.22
CA MET A 113 16.01 12.41 1.82
C MET A 113 16.80 11.77 2.97
N PRO A 114 18.02 12.25 3.27
CA PRO A 114 18.75 11.79 4.45
C PRO A 114 17.93 11.92 5.73
N LEU A 115 18.19 11.03 6.70
CA LEU A 115 17.49 11.00 7.99
C LEU A 115 17.37 12.40 8.60
N GLY A 116 16.14 12.77 8.99
CA GLY A 116 15.82 14.07 9.58
C GLY A 116 15.69 15.24 8.60
N ARG A 117 15.82 15.03 7.29
CA ARG A 117 15.66 16.08 6.27
C ARG A 117 14.31 16.01 5.55
N GLY A 118 13.78 14.82 5.34
CA GLY A 118 12.45 14.61 4.80
C GLY A 118 11.37 15.04 5.80
N LYS A 119 10.25 15.57 5.28
CA LYS A 119 9.08 15.90 6.08
C LYS A 119 7.84 15.26 5.46
N LEU A 120 7.16 14.45 6.26
CA LEU A 120 5.86 13.88 5.93
C LEU A 120 4.89 14.28 7.04
N GLU A 121 3.73 14.79 6.64
CA GLU A 121 2.59 14.95 7.53
C GLU A 121 1.58 13.84 7.25
N SER A 122 1.03 13.30 8.32
CA SER A 122 0.01 12.27 8.25
C SER A 122 -1.01 12.45 9.35
N LYS A 123 -2.24 11.99 9.09
CA LYS A 123 -3.29 11.93 10.12
C LYS A 123 -3.70 10.47 10.36
N LEU A 124 -3.86 10.10 11.61
CA LEU A 124 -4.46 8.82 12.00
C LEU A 124 -5.95 8.83 11.62
N LEU A 125 -6.39 7.80 10.89
CA LEU A 125 -7.80 7.59 10.61
C LEU A 125 -8.48 6.89 11.78
N GLN A 126 -9.75 7.25 12.01
CA GLN A 126 -10.57 6.65 13.06
C GLN A 126 -11.45 5.56 12.46
N ASP A 127 -11.78 4.56 13.27
CA ASP A 127 -12.71 3.51 12.88
C ASP A 127 -14.08 4.10 12.53
N VAL A 128 -14.66 3.62 11.44
CA VAL A 128 -16.02 3.97 11.02
C VAL A 128 -17.00 3.01 11.69
N THR A 129 -17.32 3.28 12.95
CA THR A 129 -18.39 2.56 13.68
C THR A 129 -19.74 2.67 12.98
#